data_AF-A0A955M6W9-F1
#
_entry.id   AF-A0A955M6W9-F1
#
_cell.length_a   1.000
_cell.length_b   1.000
_cell.length_c   1.000
_cell.angle_alpha   90.00
_cell.angle_beta   90.00
_cell.angle_gamma   90.00
#
_symmetry.space_group_name_H-M   'P 1'
#
loop_
_entity.id
_entity.type
_entity.pdbx_description
1 polymer ?
#
loop_
_entity_poly.entity_id
_entity_poly.type
_entity_poly.pdbx_seq_one_letter_code
_entity_poly.pdbx_strand_id
1 'polypeptide(L)'
;MKGSIVLIIVVLALVGLFAYSYFTPGHETAGDRQTFREKVAKAGGLVENHPVDFNQRAREMAHQAEEKVADVTKSASESLVAQQDNIEQLNRQIKDKTAAMQEKMETAAADAKAKADEMVSKVESMLTEARALLDNEQYKEATQKAQSILAIKPESPEAQEIISQARAKLAALANQTTEKFQTQLSNTAEEAKAALMGADQ
;
A
#
# COMPACT_ATOMS: atom_id res chain seq x y z
N MET A 1 -14.97 15.11 26.20
CA MET A 1 -16.10 15.33 27.14
C MET A 1 -17.47 14.84 26.63
N LYS A 2 -17.70 14.63 25.31
CA LYS A 2 -19.00 14.17 24.79
C LYS A 2 -19.25 12.66 24.90
N GLY A 3 -18.21 11.83 25.02
CA GLY A 3 -18.33 10.36 25.08
C GLY A 3 -18.88 9.80 26.40
N SER A 4 -18.57 10.43 27.54
CA SER A 4 -18.97 9.92 28.87
C SER A 4 -20.47 10.07 29.16
N ILE A 5 -21.13 11.08 28.57
CA ILE A 5 -22.56 11.32 28.76
C ILE A 5 -23.40 10.21 28.09
N VAL A 6 -22.96 9.72 26.93
CA VAL A 6 -23.65 8.65 26.20
C VAL A 6 -23.57 7.34 26.96
N LEU A 7 -22.43 7.04 27.60
CA LEU A 7 -22.26 5.81 28.39
C LEU A 7 -23.18 5.78 29.62
N ILE A 8 -23.34 6.91 30.32
CA ILE A 8 -24.19 7.03 31.51
C ILE A 8 -25.67 6.80 31.15
N ILE A 9 -26.12 7.34 30.02
CA ILE A 9 -27.51 7.17 29.54
C ILE A 9 -27.79 5.69 29.21
N VAL A 10 -26.84 4.99 28.60
CA VAL A 10 -26.98 3.56 28.27
C VAL A 10 -27.05 2.69 29.52
N VAL A 11 -26.24 2.98 30.54
CA VAL A 11 -26.26 2.23 31.81
C VAL A 11 -27.58 2.43 32.57
N LEU A 12 -28.11 3.66 32.60
CA LEU A 12 -29.40 3.94 33.26
C LEU A 12 -30.59 3.24 32.56
N ALA A 13 -30.56 3.14 31.23
CA ALA A 13 -31.60 2.45 30.47
C ALA A 13 -31.63 0.94 30.75
N LEU A 14 -30.47 0.31 30.91
CA LEU A 14 -30.37 -1.13 31.20
C LEU A 14 -30.84 -1.48 32.62
N VAL A 15 -30.57 -0.62 33.61
CA VAL A 15 -31.06 -0.81 34.99
C VAL A 15 -32.58 -0.66 35.06
N GLY A 16 -33.16 0.29 34.33
CA GLY A 16 -34.62 0.48 34.26
C GLY A 16 -35.35 -0.71 33.63
N LEU A 17 -34.77 -1.32 32.58
CA LEU A 17 -35.37 -2.50 31.94
C LEU A 17 -35.36 -3.73 32.87
N PHE A 18 -34.29 -3.90 33.64
CA PHE A 18 -34.15 -5.03 34.57
C PHE A 18 -35.16 -4.94 35.72
N ALA A 19 -35.44 -3.73 36.24
CA ALA A 19 -36.43 -3.51 37.28
C ALA A 19 -37.88 -3.78 36.82
N TYR A 20 -38.18 -3.51 35.54
CA TYR A 20 -39.53 -3.71 34.99
C TYR A 20 -39.93 -5.20 34.91
N SER A 21 -38.97 -6.09 34.66
CA SER A 21 -39.20 -7.54 34.60
C SER A 21 -39.54 -8.20 35.96
N TYR A 22 -39.26 -7.56 37.09
CA TYR A 22 -39.57 -8.11 38.43
C TYR A 22 -40.91 -7.65 39.01
N PHE A 23 -41.64 -6.76 38.33
CA PHE A 23 -42.89 -6.19 38.84
C PHE A 23 -44.09 -6.54 37.93
N THR A 24 -44.39 -7.84 37.82
CA THR A 24 -45.68 -8.32 37.29
C THR A 24 -46.48 -8.93 38.44
N PRO A 25 -47.54 -8.25 38.93
CA PRO A 25 -48.40 -8.84 39.95
C PRO A 25 -49.28 -9.93 39.32
N GLY A 26 -49.01 -11.18 39.67
CA GLY A 26 -49.84 -12.34 39.31
C GLY A 26 -51.21 -12.28 39.99
N HIS A 27 -52.26 -12.60 39.23
CA HIS A 27 -53.62 -12.77 39.72
C HIS A 27 -53.72 -14.01 40.62
N GLU A 28 -53.64 -13.82 41.94
CA GLU A 28 -53.98 -14.84 42.92
C GLU A 28 -55.50 -14.91 43.15
N THR A 29 -56.09 -16.07 42.88
CA THR A 29 -57.48 -16.40 43.17
C THR A 29 -57.71 -16.58 44.67
N ALA A 30 -58.84 -16.07 45.18
CA ALA A 30 -59.15 -15.97 46.61
C ALA A 30 -59.36 -17.31 47.35
N GLY A 31 -59.22 -18.45 46.67
CA GLY A 31 -59.47 -19.80 47.23
C GLY A 31 -58.31 -20.40 48.04
N ASP A 32 -57.07 -19.97 47.80
CA ASP A 32 -55.87 -20.60 48.41
C ASP A 32 -55.35 -19.90 49.68
N ARG A 33 -55.99 -18.81 50.12
CA ARG A 33 -55.55 -18.05 51.31
C ARG A 33 -55.91 -18.71 52.65
N GLN A 34 -56.87 -19.63 52.70
CA GLN A 34 -57.26 -20.29 53.95
C GLN A 34 -56.29 -21.41 54.35
N THR A 35 -55.75 -22.18 53.39
CA THR A 35 -54.80 -23.27 53.66
C THR A 35 -53.40 -22.76 54.02
N PHE A 36 -53.03 -21.57 53.54
CA PHE A 36 -51.75 -20.95 53.90
C PHE A 36 -51.76 -20.39 55.33
N ARG A 37 -52.84 -19.72 55.77
CA ARG A 37 -52.93 -19.19 57.14
C ARG A 37 -52.90 -20.28 58.20
N GLU A 38 -53.49 -21.44 57.93
CA GLU A 38 -53.48 -22.58 58.86
C GLU A 38 -52.12 -23.28 58.90
N LYS A 39 -51.38 -23.33 57.78
CA LYS A 39 -50.00 -23.83 57.73
C LYS A 39 -49.00 -22.88 58.39
N VAL A 40 -49.16 -21.57 58.24
CA VAL A 40 -48.28 -20.57 58.87
C VAL A 40 -48.52 -20.47 60.37
N ALA A 41 -49.76 -20.65 60.86
CA ALA A 41 -50.04 -20.71 62.29
C ALA A 41 -49.46 -21.96 62.97
N LYS A 42 -49.30 -23.08 62.25
CA LYS A 42 -48.64 -24.30 62.73
C LYS A 42 -47.11 -24.27 62.62
N ALA A 43 -46.57 -23.47 61.70
CA ALA A 43 -45.12 -23.24 61.55
C ALA A 43 -44.61 -22.06 62.40
N GLY A 44 -45.50 -21.23 62.93
CA GLY A 44 -45.21 -20.09 63.83
C GLY A 44 -44.82 -20.51 65.25
N GLY A 45 -44.04 -21.58 65.39
CA GLY A 45 -43.25 -21.80 66.58
C GLY A 45 -42.10 -20.82 66.59
N LEU A 46 -42.18 -19.81 67.47
CA LEU A 46 -41.06 -19.08 68.03
C LEU A 46 -39.95 -18.69 67.03
N VAL A 47 -40.22 -17.68 66.21
CA VAL A 47 -39.12 -16.86 65.68
C VAL A 47 -39.11 -15.59 66.52
N GLU A 48 -38.18 -15.55 67.47
CA GLU A 48 -37.76 -14.31 68.12
C GLU A 48 -37.42 -13.30 67.02
N ASN A 49 -38.28 -12.30 66.86
CA ASN A 49 -38.02 -11.14 66.03
C ASN A 49 -36.87 -10.36 66.68
N HIS A 50 -35.63 -10.73 66.39
CA HIS A 50 -34.55 -9.76 66.39
C HIS A 50 -34.79 -8.85 65.18
N PRO A 51 -35.07 -7.54 65.37
CA PRO A 51 -35.10 -6.61 64.26
C PRO A 51 -33.69 -6.58 63.70
N VAL A 52 -33.46 -7.29 62.60
CA VAL A 52 -32.24 -7.12 61.81
C VAL A 52 -32.24 -5.66 61.39
N ASP A 53 -31.36 -4.85 61.99
CA ASP A 53 -31.31 -3.42 61.78
C ASP A 53 -30.99 -3.16 60.30
N PHE A 54 -32.03 -2.83 59.54
CA PHE A 54 -31.95 -2.60 58.11
C PHE A 54 -30.91 -1.52 57.79
N ASN A 55 -30.68 -0.57 58.70
CA ASN A 55 -29.63 0.44 58.57
C ASN A 55 -28.22 -0.16 58.66
N GLN A 56 -27.99 -1.19 59.47
CA GLN A 56 -26.69 -1.83 59.60
C GLN A 56 -26.35 -2.62 58.33
N ARG A 57 -27.29 -3.42 57.83
CA ARG A 57 -27.11 -4.16 56.58
C ARG A 57 -26.95 -3.23 55.37
N ALA A 58 -27.65 -2.10 55.36
CA ALA A 58 -27.49 -1.07 54.33
C ALA A 58 -26.08 -0.45 54.35
N ARG A 59 -25.51 -0.20 55.54
CA ARG A 59 -24.12 0.29 55.69
C ARG A 59 -23.08 -0.74 55.26
N GLU A 60 -23.26 -2.00 55.61
CA GLU A 60 -22.37 -3.09 55.18
C GLU A 60 -22.40 -3.28 53.66
N MET A 61 -23.59 -3.24 53.04
CA MET A 61 -23.72 -3.28 51.59
C MET A 61 -23.12 -2.03 50.92
N ALA A 62 -23.24 -0.85 51.53
CA ALA A 62 -22.61 0.37 51.04
C ALA A 62 -21.08 0.27 51.07
N HIS A 63 -20.49 -0.22 52.17
CA HIS A 63 -19.04 -0.44 52.27
C HIS A 63 -18.54 -1.50 51.28
N GLN A 64 -19.28 -2.60 51.12
CA GLN A 64 -18.92 -3.62 50.12
C GLN A 64 -19.04 -3.09 48.69
N ALA A 65 -20.00 -2.20 48.44
CA ALA A 65 -20.12 -1.53 47.14
C ALA A 65 -18.96 -0.55 46.92
N GLU A 66 -18.56 0.23 47.92
CA GLU A 66 -17.39 1.12 47.86
C GLU A 66 -16.09 0.37 47.62
N GLU A 67 -15.87 -0.76 48.32
CA GLU A 67 -14.70 -1.62 48.15
C GLU A 67 -14.64 -2.19 46.72
N LYS A 68 -15.76 -2.72 46.21
CA LYS A 68 -15.83 -3.22 44.82
C LYS A 68 -15.60 -2.11 43.80
N VAL A 69 -16.10 -0.90 44.03
CA VAL A 69 -15.86 0.25 43.16
C VAL A 69 -14.38 0.65 43.20
N ALA A 70 -13.74 0.62 44.37
CA ALA A 70 -12.31 0.90 44.51
C ALA A 70 -11.45 -0.12 43.74
N ASP A 71 -11.75 -1.41 43.85
CA ASP A 71 -11.06 -2.48 43.12
C ASP A 71 -11.25 -2.37 41.60
N VAL A 72 -12.47 -2.12 41.14
CA VAL A 72 -12.76 -1.90 39.72
C VAL A 72 -12.02 -0.66 39.21
N THR A 73 -11.98 0.42 40.00
CA THR A 73 -11.26 1.65 39.62
C THR A 73 -9.76 1.42 39.54
N LYS A 74 -9.18 0.68 40.49
CA LYS A 74 -7.77 0.32 40.50
C LYS A 74 -7.40 -0.55 39.31
N SER A 75 -8.14 -1.63 39.07
CA SER A 75 -7.90 -2.51 37.92
C SER A 75 -8.05 -1.79 36.57
N ALA A 76 -9.02 -0.87 36.45
CA ALA A 76 -9.18 -0.04 35.26
C ALA A 76 -7.99 0.91 35.07
N SER A 77 -7.47 1.50 36.14
CA SER A 77 -6.29 2.37 36.07
C SER A 77 -5.02 1.61 35.66
N GLU A 78 -4.80 0.42 36.20
CA GLU A 78 -3.66 -0.45 35.84
C GLU A 78 -3.76 -0.89 34.37
N SER A 79 -4.96 -1.22 33.89
CA SER A 79 -5.19 -1.56 32.49
C SER A 79 -4.92 -0.38 31.55
N LEU A 80 -5.26 0.86 31.95
CA LEU A 80 -4.98 2.05 31.16
C LEU A 80 -3.49 2.37 31.10
N VAL A 81 -2.77 2.20 32.21
CA VAL A 81 -1.30 2.35 32.26
C VAL A 81 -0.63 1.33 31.34
N ALA A 82 -1.04 0.05 31.42
CA ALA A 82 -0.52 -0.98 30.53
C ALA A 82 -0.83 -0.70 29.05
N GLN A 83 -1.99 -0.11 28.75
CA GLN A 83 -2.32 0.30 27.39
C GLN A 83 -1.45 1.46 26.90
N GLN A 84 -1.11 2.42 27.77
CA GLN A 84 -0.19 3.51 27.45
C GLN A 84 1.22 3.00 27.17
N ASP A 85 1.73 2.08 27.97
CA ASP A 85 3.05 1.45 27.75
C ASP A 85 3.12 0.75 26.38
N ASN A 86 2.05 0.03 26.01
CA ASN A 86 1.95 -0.59 24.69
C ASN A 86 1.97 0.44 23.55
N ILE A 87 1.27 1.57 23.71
CA ILE A 87 1.27 2.65 22.72
C ILE A 87 2.67 3.25 22.58
N GLU A 88 3.38 3.47 23.69
CA GLU A 88 4.75 4.00 23.65
C GLU A 88 5.75 3.03 23.01
N GLN A 89 5.62 1.73 23.28
CA GLN A 89 6.42 0.71 22.62
C GLN A 89 6.16 0.68 21.11
N LEU A 90 4.89 0.75 20.71
CA LEU A 90 4.51 0.80 19.30
C LEU A 90 5.09 2.05 18.61
N ASN A 91 5.01 3.20 19.27
CA ASN A 91 5.58 4.45 18.75
C ASN A 91 7.10 4.38 18.58
N ARG A 92 7.81 3.75 19.53
CA ARG A 92 9.26 3.48 19.40
C ARG A 92 9.55 2.60 18.19
N GLN A 93 8.84 1.48 18.05
CA GLN A 93 9.01 0.57 16.90
C GLN A 93 8.72 1.27 15.56
N ILE A 94 7.66 2.08 15.49
CA ILE A 94 7.34 2.86 14.30
C ILE A 94 8.47 3.82 13.97
N LYS A 95 9.01 4.54 14.96
CA LYS A 95 10.11 5.48 14.77
C LYS A 95 11.36 4.79 14.25
N ASP A 96 11.77 3.70 14.89
CA ASP A 96 12.98 2.95 14.53
C ASP A 96 12.85 2.33 13.14
N LYS A 97 11.67 1.76 12.82
CA LYS A 97 11.40 1.21 11.49
C LYS A 97 11.37 2.29 10.41
N THR A 98 10.86 3.48 10.73
CA THR A 98 10.85 4.62 9.80
C THR A 98 12.28 5.10 9.53
N ALA A 99 13.11 5.23 10.57
CA ALA A 99 14.52 5.60 10.41
C ALA A 99 15.29 4.58 9.57
N ALA A 100 15.14 3.29 9.87
CA ALA A 100 15.79 2.22 9.10
C ALA A 100 15.30 2.15 7.65
N MET A 101 14.02 2.47 7.39
CA MET A 101 13.49 2.55 6.03
C MET A 101 14.04 3.76 5.28
N GLN A 102 14.17 4.90 5.95
CA GLN A 102 14.73 6.11 5.36
C GLN A 102 16.20 5.92 5.00
N GLU A 103 17.01 5.33 5.89
CA GLU A 103 18.41 5.00 5.61
C GLU A 103 18.55 4.05 4.39
N LYS A 104 17.69 3.03 4.32
CA LYS A 104 17.63 2.12 3.16
C LYS A 104 17.18 2.82 1.87
N MET A 105 16.28 3.81 1.97
CA MET A 105 15.85 4.59 0.81
C MET A 105 16.93 5.54 0.33
N GLU A 106 17.65 6.20 1.24
CA GLU A 106 18.75 7.11 0.90
C GLU A 106 19.90 6.36 0.23
N THR A 107 20.26 5.19 0.75
CA THR A 107 21.27 4.32 0.13
C THR A 107 20.82 3.80 -1.23
N ALA A 108 19.58 3.31 -1.35
CA ALA A 108 19.04 2.88 -2.64
C ALA A 108 18.94 4.02 -3.67
N ALA A 109 18.62 5.24 -3.22
CA ALA A 109 18.58 6.42 -4.08
C ALA A 109 19.99 6.82 -4.55
N ALA A 110 21.00 6.75 -3.68
CA ALA A 110 22.39 6.99 -4.04
C ALA A 110 22.89 5.97 -5.07
N ASP A 111 22.60 4.68 -4.88
CA ASP A 111 22.96 3.62 -5.83
C ASP A 111 22.24 3.77 -7.18
N ALA A 112 20.95 4.12 -7.15
CA ALA A 112 20.18 4.37 -8.36
C ALA A 112 20.72 5.57 -9.14
N LYS A 113 21.11 6.64 -8.42
CA LYS A 113 21.74 7.81 -9.03
C LYS A 113 23.08 7.46 -9.66
N ALA A 114 23.95 6.73 -8.95
CA ALA A 114 25.25 6.33 -9.48
C ALA A 114 25.12 5.49 -10.76
N LYS A 115 24.15 4.56 -10.80
CA LYS A 115 23.83 3.78 -12.01
C LYS A 115 23.29 4.64 -13.14
N ALA A 116 22.45 5.63 -12.83
CA ALA A 116 21.94 6.56 -13.84
C ALA A 116 23.08 7.39 -14.44
N ASP A 117 23.99 7.91 -13.62
CA ASP A 117 25.15 8.68 -14.06
C ASP A 117 26.09 7.82 -14.94
N GLU A 118 26.31 6.55 -14.57
CA GLU A 118 27.06 5.59 -15.41
C GLU A 118 26.37 5.36 -16.76
N MET A 119 25.05 5.17 -16.78
CA MET A 119 24.29 4.99 -18.02
C MET A 119 24.36 6.24 -18.92
N VAL A 120 24.31 7.45 -18.35
CA VAL A 120 24.47 8.69 -19.11
C VAL A 120 25.83 8.74 -19.78
N SER A 121 26.92 8.52 -19.02
CA SER A 121 28.28 8.49 -19.55
C SER A 121 28.45 7.45 -20.66
N LYS A 122 27.88 6.26 -20.46
CA LYS A 122 27.88 5.20 -21.47
C LYS A 122 27.15 5.61 -22.75
N VAL A 123 25.99 6.27 -22.64
CA VAL A 123 25.25 6.76 -23.80
C VAL A 123 26.04 7.82 -24.57
N GLU A 124 26.71 8.74 -23.88
CA GLU A 124 27.56 9.76 -24.51
C GLU A 124 28.74 9.15 -25.28
N SER A 125 29.41 8.16 -24.69
CA SER A 125 30.47 7.39 -25.36
C SER A 125 29.93 6.66 -26.59
N MET A 126 28.77 6.00 -26.49
CA MET A 126 28.14 5.32 -27.62
C MET A 126 27.72 6.28 -28.73
N LEU A 127 27.25 7.49 -28.40
CA LEU A 127 26.92 8.53 -29.39
C LEU A 127 28.17 8.99 -30.13
N THR A 128 29.28 9.16 -29.42
CA THR A 128 30.57 9.54 -30.02
C THR A 128 31.07 8.46 -30.97
N GLU A 129 31.00 7.19 -30.58
CA GLU A 129 31.36 6.07 -31.45
C GLU A 129 30.43 5.96 -32.67
N ALA A 130 29.11 6.16 -32.49
CA ALA A 130 28.15 6.11 -33.58
C ALA A 130 28.40 7.22 -34.62
N ARG A 131 28.80 8.42 -34.17
CA ARG A 131 29.24 9.52 -35.04
C ARG A 131 30.52 9.16 -35.79
N ALA A 132 31.53 8.64 -35.09
CA ALA A 132 32.78 8.23 -35.73
C ALA A 132 32.55 7.15 -36.80
N LEU A 133 31.66 6.19 -36.57
CA LEU A 133 31.27 5.19 -37.57
C LEU A 133 30.57 5.84 -38.78
N LEU A 134 29.76 6.87 -38.58
CA LEU A 134 29.11 7.61 -39.66
C LEU A 134 30.13 8.38 -40.51
N ASP A 135 31.10 9.02 -39.86
CA ASP A 135 32.17 9.77 -40.50
C ASP A 135 33.14 8.86 -41.28
N ASN A 136 33.40 7.65 -40.76
CA ASN A 136 34.18 6.61 -41.43
C ASN A 136 33.41 5.84 -42.52
N GLU A 137 32.23 6.31 -42.91
CA GLU A 137 31.36 5.69 -43.92
C GLU A 137 30.84 4.27 -43.56
N GLN A 138 30.98 3.86 -42.30
CA GLN A 138 30.50 2.58 -41.76
C GLN A 138 29.01 2.66 -41.40
N TYR A 139 28.17 3.03 -42.37
CA TYR A 139 26.77 3.41 -42.13
C TYR A 139 25.90 2.32 -41.50
N LYS A 140 26.15 1.04 -41.81
CA LYS A 140 25.40 -0.08 -41.20
C LYS A 140 25.68 -0.19 -39.71
N GLU A 141 26.95 -0.08 -39.33
CA GLU A 141 27.41 -0.17 -37.94
C GLU A 141 26.98 1.07 -37.15
N ALA A 142 27.07 2.26 -37.76
CA ALA A 142 26.55 3.50 -37.18
C ALA A 142 25.05 3.39 -36.85
N THR A 143 24.25 2.81 -37.76
CA THR A 143 22.82 2.59 -37.55
C THR A 143 22.56 1.63 -36.38
N GLN A 144 23.27 0.50 -36.30
CA GLN A 144 23.11 -0.48 -35.23
C GLN A 144 23.50 0.09 -33.86
N LYS A 145 24.61 0.85 -33.82
CA LYS A 145 25.06 1.52 -32.60
C LYS A 145 24.04 2.54 -32.12
N ALA A 146 23.53 3.38 -33.03
CA ALA A 146 22.51 4.38 -32.71
C ALA A 146 21.16 3.76 -32.29
N GLN A 147 20.76 2.63 -32.87
CA GLN A 147 19.59 1.87 -32.40
C GLN A 147 19.76 1.35 -30.97
N SER A 148 20.97 0.91 -30.61
CA SER A 148 21.29 0.48 -29.25
C SER A 148 21.19 1.64 -28.25
N ILE A 149 21.50 2.86 -28.68
CA ILE A 149 21.31 4.07 -27.87
C ILE A 149 19.83 4.36 -27.67
N LEU A 150 18.99 4.21 -28.70
CA LEU A 150 17.53 4.38 -28.57
C LEU A 150 16.87 3.34 -27.64
N ALA A 151 17.47 2.15 -27.46
CA ALA A 151 17.00 1.20 -26.46
C ALA A 151 17.22 1.68 -25.02
N ILE A 152 18.22 2.55 -24.79
CA ILE A 152 18.55 3.12 -23.48
C ILE A 152 17.86 4.49 -23.30
N LYS A 153 17.88 5.33 -24.34
CA LYS A 153 17.29 6.66 -24.38
C LYS A 153 16.39 6.78 -25.63
N PRO A 154 15.13 6.34 -25.56
CA PRO A 154 14.20 6.30 -26.71
C PRO A 154 13.97 7.65 -27.38
N GLU A 155 14.03 8.73 -26.60
CA GLU A 155 13.80 10.10 -27.07
C GLU A 155 15.11 10.82 -27.42
N SER A 156 16.20 10.10 -27.71
CA SER A 156 17.47 10.72 -28.10
C SER A 156 17.38 11.30 -29.52
N PRO A 157 17.35 12.64 -29.70
CA PRO A 157 17.28 13.23 -31.04
C PRO A 157 18.55 12.94 -31.85
N GLU A 158 19.71 12.94 -31.19
CA GLU A 158 21.00 12.69 -31.83
C GLU A 158 21.09 11.27 -32.42
N ALA A 159 20.60 10.26 -31.69
CA ALA A 159 20.60 8.90 -32.20
C ALA A 159 19.64 8.72 -33.38
N GLN A 160 18.47 9.38 -33.35
CA GLN A 160 17.54 9.38 -34.48
C GLN A 160 18.15 10.05 -35.72
N GLU A 161 18.87 11.15 -35.51
CA GLU A 161 19.55 11.86 -36.58
C GLU A 161 20.65 11.00 -37.24
N ILE A 162 21.51 10.35 -36.44
CA ILE A 162 22.55 9.45 -36.96
C ILE A 162 21.93 8.32 -37.80
N ILE A 163 20.83 7.71 -37.34
CA ILE A 163 20.13 6.67 -38.10
C ILE A 163 19.60 7.22 -39.43
N SER A 164 18.99 8.41 -39.40
CA SER A 164 18.46 9.06 -40.60
C SER A 164 19.56 9.34 -41.63
N GLN A 165 20.65 9.97 -41.20
CA GLN A 165 21.79 10.30 -42.05
C GLN A 165 22.46 9.05 -42.62
N ALA A 166 22.73 8.03 -41.80
CA ALA A 166 23.34 6.78 -42.24
C ALA A 166 22.47 6.04 -43.27
N ARG A 167 21.15 6.00 -43.07
CA ARG A 167 20.21 5.39 -44.01
C ARG A 167 20.14 6.15 -45.34
N ALA A 168 20.12 7.48 -45.28
CA ALA A 168 20.13 8.31 -46.48
C ALA A 168 21.41 8.07 -47.32
N LYS A 169 22.58 8.01 -46.67
CA LYS A 169 23.85 7.70 -47.33
C LYS A 169 23.87 6.30 -47.94
N LEU A 170 23.37 5.29 -47.24
CA LEU A 170 23.23 3.92 -47.78
C LEU A 170 22.33 3.88 -49.01
N ALA A 171 21.20 4.59 -48.98
CA ALA A 171 20.29 4.66 -50.13
C ALA A 171 20.93 5.37 -51.32
N ALA A 172 21.64 6.48 -51.10
CA ALA A 172 22.36 7.20 -52.14
C ALA A 172 23.44 6.33 -52.81
N LEU A 173 24.20 5.58 -52.02
CA LEU A 173 25.22 4.65 -52.53
C LEU A 173 24.60 3.52 -53.37
N ALA A 174 23.47 2.96 -52.92
CA ALA A 174 22.76 1.92 -53.68
C ALA A 174 22.28 2.44 -55.04
N ASN A 175 21.72 3.65 -55.09
CA ASN A 175 21.25 4.26 -56.33
C ASN A 175 22.43 4.56 -57.28
N GLN A 176 23.51 5.14 -56.77
CA GLN A 176 24.70 5.43 -57.59
C GLN A 176 25.30 4.15 -58.20
N THR A 177 25.31 3.05 -57.44
CA THR A 177 25.82 1.75 -57.94
C THR A 177 24.92 1.22 -59.06
N THR A 178 23.60 1.38 -58.91
CA THR A 178 22.61 0.93 -59.91
C THR A 178 22.70 1.74 -61.20
N GLU A 179 22.80 3.07 -61.11
CA GLU A 179 22.93 3.95 -62.28
C GLU A 179 24.23 3.69 -63.05
N LYS A 180 25.36 3.56 -62.34
CA LYS A 180 26.65 3.21 -62.95
C LYS A 180 26.57 1.87 -63.70
N PHE A 181 25.93 0.87 -63.10
CA PHE A 181 25.77 -0.44 -63.71
C PHE A 181 24.86 -0.41 -64.95
N GLN A 182 23.73 0.31 -64.88
CA GLN A 182 22.83 0.47 -66.03
C GLN A 182 23.50 1.20 -67.20
N THR A 183 24.29 2.23 -66.92
CA THR A 183 25.01 2.99 -67.95
C THR A 183 26.09 2.15 -68.62
N GLN A 184 26.81 1.32 -67.85
CA GLN A 184 27.79 0.39 -68.41
C GLN A 184 27.11 -0.69 -69.28
N LEU A 185 25.94 -1.18 -68.87
CA LEU A 185 25.16 -2.13 -69.67
C LEU A 185 24.63 -1.52 -70.97
N SER A 186 24.13 -0.28 -70.95
CA SER A 186 23.66 0.37 -72.17
C SER A 186 24.79 0.60 -73.17
N ASN A 187 25.94 1.09 -72.69
CA ASN A 187 27.08 1.38 -73.56
C ASN A 187 27.66 0.09 -74.17
N THR A 188 27.79 -0.98 -73.38
CA THR A 188 28.25 -2.28 -73.90
C THR A 188 27.27 -2.92 -74.87
N ALA A 189 25.96 -2.76 -74.66
CA ALA A 189 24.94 -3.22 -75.61
C ALA A 189 24.99 -2.44 -76.94
N GLU A 190 25.27 -1.14 -76.89
CA GLU A 190 25.40 -0.30 -78.07
C GLU A 190 26.68 -0.62 -78.87
N GLU A 191 27.82 -0.82 -78.19
CA GLU A 191 29.06 -1.30 -78.79
C GLU A 191 28.90 -2.67 -79.45
N ALA A 192 28.27 -3.63 -78.76
CA ALA A 192 28.01 -4.96 -79.31
C ALA A 192 27.12 -4.91 -80.56
N LYS A 193 26.11 -4.02 -80.57
CA LYS A 193 25.25 -3.80 -81.73
C LYS A 193 26.01 -3.20 -82.90
N ALA A 194 26.90 -2.23 -82.64
CA ALA A 194 27.74 -1.63 -83.68
C ALA A 194 28.72 -2.64 -84.29
N ALA A 195 29.33 -3.50 -83.48
CA ALA A 195 30.23 -4.56 -83.95
C ALA A 195 29.52 -5.59 -84.84
N LEU A 196 28.26 -5.91 -84.56
CA LEU A 196 27.45 -6.81 -85.41
C LEU A 196 27.03 -6.17 -86.73
N MET A 197 26.80 -4.85 -86.78
CA MET A 197 26.41 -4.14 -88.00
C MET A 197 27.59 -3.77 -88.91
N GLY A 198 28.81 -3.67 -88.37
CA GLY A 198 30.02 -3.35 -89.14
C GLY A 198 30.68 -4.55 -89.84
N ALA A 199 30.18 -5.77 -89.66
CA ALA A 199 30.77 -6.98 -90.25
C ALA A 199 30.31 -7.30 -91.69
N ASP A 200 29.38 -6.52 -92.25
CA ASP A 200 28.77 -6.73 -93.58
C ASP A 200 29.16 -5.65 -94.63
N GLN A 201 30.22 -4.85 -94.39
CA GLN A 201 30.75 -3.89 -95.36
C GLN A 201 32.06 -4.34 -96.01
#